data_AF-A0A1H8L6U4-F1
#
_entry.id   AF-A0A1H8L6U4-F1
#
_cell.length_a   1.000
_cell.length_b   1.000
_cell.length_c   1.000
_cell.angle_alpha   90.00
_cell.angle_beta   90.00
_cell.angle_gamma   90.00
#
_symmetry.space_group_name_H-M   'P 1'
#
loop_
_entity.id
_entity.type
_entity.pdbx_description
1 polymer ?
#
loop_
_entity_poly.entity_id
_entity_poly.type
_entity_poly.pdbx_seq_one_letter_code
_entity_poly.pdbx_strand_id
1 'polypeptide(L)'
;MNNQNLTDVLAFASVLAVFVLAGVQFVKRTITLPKNIIPLIGVGIGLVIGWAAAPFTELELVLRLWSGGLAGLSATGLFELVFNNRTGTTKE
;
A
#
# COMPACT_ATOMS: atom_id res chain seq x y z
N MET A 1 18.28 -6.08 -19.90
CA MET A 1 18.42 -5.38 -18.60
C MET A 1 17.36 -4.30 -18.36
N ASN A 2 16.63 -3.78 -19.36
CA ASN A 2 15.83 -2.56 -19.16
C ASN A 2 14.56 -2.71 -18.31
N ASN A 3 13.99 -3.91 -18.12
CA ASN A 3 12.71 -4.07 -17.41
C ASN A 3 12.76 -4.98 -16.18
N GLN A 4 13.92 -5.56 -15.82
CA GLN A 4 13.99 -6.52 -14.70
C GLN A 4 13.54 -5.87 -13.39
N ASN A 5 14.02 -4.67 -13.10
CA ASN A 5 13.64 -3.92 -11.91
C ASN A 5 12.12 -3.66 -11.83
N LEU A 6 11.46 -3.41 -12.97
CA LEU A 6 10.00 -3.20 -13.00
C LEU A 6 9.26 -4.50 -12.71
N THR A 7 9.70 -5.61 -13.30
CA THR A 7 9.14 -6.94 -13.03
C THR A 7 9.29 -7.30 -11.56
N ASP A 8 10.47 -7.08 -10.96
CA ASP A 8 10.72 -7.36 -9.55
C ASP A 8 9.89 -6.48 -8.63
N VAL A 9 9.76 -5.18 -8.97
CA VAL A 9 8.93 -4.25 -8.21
C VAL A 9 7.47 -4.69 -8.20
N LEU A 10 6.91 -5.06 -9.36
CA LEU A 10 5.52 -5.49 -9.49
C LEU A 10 5.29 -6.84 -8.81
N ALA A 11 6.18 -7.81 -9.00
CA ALA A 11 6.11 -9.11 -8.35
C ALA A 11 6.13 -8.96 -6.81
N PHE A 12 7.05 -8.14 -6.29
CA PHE A 12 7.14 -7.89 -4.87
C PHE A 12 5.93 -7.10 -4.33
N ALA A 13 5.40 -6.13 -5.09
CA ALA A 13 4.19 -5.41 -4.73
C ALA A 13 2.98 -6.36 -4.58
N SER A 14 2.83 -7.36 -5.46
CA SER A 14 1.77 -8.37 -5.35
C SER A 14 1.87 -9.18 -4.06
N VAL A 15 3.08 -9.54 -3.63
CA VAL A 15 3.32 -10.24 -2.36
C VAL A 15 3.01 -9.31 -1.17
N LEU A 16 3.42 -8.04 -1.23
CA LEU A 16 3.16 -7.09 -0.15
C LEU A 16 1.68 -6.74 0.01
N ALA A 17 0.89 -6.82 -1.07
CA ALA A 17 -0.51 -6.38 -1.07
C ALA A 17 -1.36 -6.99 0.04
N VAL A 18 -1.18 -8.28 0.37
CA VAL A 18 -1.95 -8.94 1.44
C VAL A 18 -1.61 -8.37 2.82
N PHE A 19 -0.34 -8.05 3.08
CA PHE A 19 0.11 -7.47 4.33
C PHE A 19 -0.34 -6.01 4.47
N VAL A 20 -0.24 -5.25 3.38
CA VAL A 20 -0.70 -3.86 3.36
C VAL A 20 -2.22 -3.79 3.56
N LEU A 21 -2.98 -4.67 2.89
CA LEU A 21 -4.43 -4.76 3.08
C LEU A 21 -4.78 -5.12 4.54
N ALA A 22 -4.10 -6.08 5.14
CA ALA A 22 -4.28 -6.42 6.55
C ALA A 22 -4.01 -5.21 7.47
N GLY A 23 -2.92 -4.48 7.23
CA GLY A 23 -2.59 -3.26 7.97
C GLY A 23 -3.64 -2.16 7.83
N VAL A 24 -4.12 -1.91 6.61
CA VAL A 24 -5.18 -0.93 6.35
C VAL A 24 -6.46 -1.31 7.09
N GLN A 25 -6.88 -2.58 7.05
CA GLN A 25 -8.08 -3.02 7.74
C GLN A 25 -7.92 -2.95 9.27
N PHE A 26 -6.73 -3.25 9.79
CA PHE A 26 -6.41 -3.08 11.20
C PHE A 26 -6.60 -1.62 11.63
N VAL A 27 -6.02 -0.67 10.90
CA VAL A 27 -6.16 0.77 11.20
C VAL A 27 -7.61 1.21 11.15
N LYS A 28 -8.36 0.85 10.09
CA LYS A 28 -9.77 1.21 9.95
C LYS A 28 -10.66 0.67 11.07
N ARG A 29 -10.31 -0.51 11.62
CA ARG A 29 -11.07 -1.13 12.70
C ARG A 29 -10.73 -0.54 14.07
N THR A 30 -9.48 -0.14 14.28
CA THR A 30 -9.02 0.45 15.54
C THR A 30 -9.45 1.91 15.68
N ILE A 31 -9.30 2.72 14.64
CA ILE A 31 -9.54 4.17 14.70
C ILE A 31 -10.59 4.64 13.67
N THR A 32 -11.37 5.65 14.06
CA THR A 32 -12.36 6.27 13.19
C THR A 32 -11.68 7.32 12.33
N LEU A 33 -11.73 7.17 11.00
CA LEU A 33 -11.01 8.01 10.05
C LEU A 33 -11.96 8.48 8.93
N PRO A 34 -11.75 9.67 8.36
CA PRO A 34 -12.47 10.10 7.18
C PRO A 34 -12.07 9.23 5.98
N LYS A 35 -13.04 8.88 5.12
CA LYS A 35 -12.82 7.92 4.02
C LYS A 35 -11.79 8.41 2.98
N ASN A 36 -11.59 9.72 2.87
CA ASN A 36 -10.68 10.36 1.91
C ASN A 36 -9.18 10.18 2.23
N ILE A 37 -8.80 9.97 3.50
CA ILE A 37 -7.39 9.77 3.88
C ILE A 37 -6.97 8.30 3.88
N ILE A 38 -7.92 7.37 3.70
CA ILE A 38 -7.64 5.93 3.69
C ILE A 38 -6.55 5.57 2.68
N PRO A 39 -6.55 6.10 1.43
CA PRO A 39 -5.48 5.75 0.50
C PRO A 39 -4.11 6.29 0.90
N LEU A 40 -4.05 7.47 1.51
CA LEU A 40 -2.79 8.00 2.05
C LEU A 40 -2.25 7.08 3.16
N ILE A 41 -3.13 6.58 4.03
CA ILE A 41 -2.79 5.59 5.04
C ILE A 41 -2.31 4.28 4.39
N GLY A 42 -2.96 3.83 3.31
CA GLY A 42 -2.52 2.67 2.53
C GLY A 42 -1.10 2.82 2.01
N VAL A 43 -0.77 3.96 1.41
CA VAL A 43 0.59 4.27 0.95
C VAL A 43 1.57 4.28 2.12
N GLY A 44 1.23 4.95 3.22
CA GLY A 44 2.08 5.00 4.42
C GLY A 44 2.38 3.61 4.98
N ILE A 45 1.37 2.76 5.12
CA ILE A 45 1.52 1.37 5.54
C ILE A 45 2.37 0.59 4.54
N GLY A 46 2.11 0.78 3.23
CA GLY A 46 2.89 0.20 2.15
C GLY A 46 4.38 0.51 2.24
N LEU A 47 4.74 1.77 2.43
CA LEU A 47 6.12 2.22 2.58
C LEU A 47 6.79 1.63 3.82
N VAL A 48 6.09 1.60 4.96
CA VAL A 48 6.61 1.01 6.21
C VAL A 48 6.89 -0.48 6.03
N ILE A 49 5.96 -1.22 5.42
CA ILE A 49 6.13 -2.66 5.16
C ILE A 49 7.26 -2.90 4.14
N GLY A 50 7.32 -2.13 3.06
CA GLY A 50 8.41 -2.22 2.09
C GLY A 50 9.78 -1.96 2.72
N TRP A 51 9.89 -0.94 3.57
CA TRP A 51 11.11 -0.67 4.33
C TRP A 51 11.48 -1.83 5.28
N ALA A 52 10.49 -2.30 6.06
CA ALA A 52 10.66 -3.39 7.03
C ALA A 52 10.97 -4.75 6.37
N ALA A 53 10.73 -4.90 5.05
CA ALA A 53 10.99 -6.13 4.34
C ALA A 53 12.48 -6.38 3.98
N ALA A 54 13.40 -5.53 4.46
CA ALA A 54 14.85 -5.70 4.30
C ALA A 54 15.39 -7.12 4.53
N PRO A 55 14.97 -7.88 5.56
CA PRO A 55 15.54 -9.21 5.81
C PRO A 55 14.96 -10.30 4.89
N PHE A 56 13.95 -10.00 4.07
CA PHE A 56 13.27 -10.99 3.22
C PHE A 56 13.63 -10.87 1.74
N THR A 57 14.40 -9.85 1.34
CA THR A 57 14.70 -9.61 -0.07
C THR A 57 15.99 -8.81 -0.27
N GLU A 58 16.68 -9.10 -1.38
CA GLU A 58 17.87 -8.38 -1.84
C GLU A 58 17.54 -7.11 -2.65
N LEU A 59 16.26 -6.79 -2.85
CA LEU A 59 15.85 -5.57 -3.54
C LEU A 59 16.42 -4.32 -2.83
N GLU A 60 16.92 -3.38 -3.61
CA GLU A 60 17.38 -2.09 -3.08
C GLU A 60 16.22 -1.37 -2.38
N LEU A 61 16.55 -0.54 -1.37
CA LEU A 61 15.56 0.18 -0.59
C LEU A 61 14.56 0.95 -1.46
N VAL A 62 15.04 1.64 -2.50
CA VAL A 62 14.20 2.42 -3.40
C VAL A 62 13.15 1.54 -4.08
N LEU A 63 13.55 0.36 -4.57
CA LEU A 63 12.63 -0.58 -5.24
C LEU A 63 11.62 -1.16 -4.24
N ARG A 64 12.04 -1.48 -3.02
CA ARG A 64 11.13 -1.95 -1.96
C ARG A 64 10.09 -0.90 -1.58
N LEU A 65 10.49 0.37 -1.49
CA LEU A 65 9.56 1.47 -1.21
C LEU A 65 8.57 1.64 -2.36
N TRP A 66 9.02 1.55 -3.61
CA TRP A 66 8.12 1.57 -4.77
C TRP A 66 7.13 0.40 -4.75
N SER A 67 7.59 -0.82 -4.49
CA SER A 67 6.71 -1.99 -4.35
C SER A 67 5.68 -1.80 -3.24
N GLY A 68 6.13 -1.30 -2.08
CA GLY A 68 5.25 -1.02 -0.94
C GLY A 68 4.22 0.05 -1.24
N GLY A 69 4.62 1.17 -1.83
CA GLY A 69 3.73 2.25 -2.24
C GLY A 69 2.67 1.78 -3.24
N LEU A 70 3.08 1.03 -4.28
CA LEU A 70 2.17 0.45 -5.27
C LEU A 70 1.20 -0.56 -4.64
N ALA A 71 1.68 -1.39 -3.72
CA ALA A 71 0.84 -2.30 -2.95
C ALA A 71 -0.20 -1.55 -2.11
N GLY A 72 0.19 -0.44 -1.47
CA GLY A 72 -0.71 0.40 -0.67
C GLY A 72 -1.79 1.11 -1.47
N LEU A 73 -1.43 1.61 -2.65
CA LEU A 73 -2.39 2.19 -3.60
C LEU A 73 -3.38 1.13 -4.11
N SER A 74 -2.90 -0.07 -4.38
CA SER A 74 -3.71 -1.19 -4.85
C SER A 74 -4.65 -1.71 -3.74
N ALA A 75 -4.15 -1.83 -2.51
CA ALA A 75 -4.90 -2.37 -1.37
C ALA A 75 -6.03 -1.44 -0.88
N THR A 76 -5.92 -0.13 -1.13
CA THR A 76 -6.92 0.86 -0.72
C THR A 76 -7.90 1.23 -1.81
N GLY A 77 -7.71 0.70 -3.03
CA GLY A 77 -8.53 1.03 -4.19
C GLY A 77 -8.45 2.52 -4.54
N LEU A 78 -7.25 3.14 -4.51
CA LEU A 78 -7.08 4.57 -4.83
C LEU A 78 -7.78 4.92 -6.16
N PHE A 79 -7.74 4.01 -7.13
CA PHE A 79 -8.43 4.18 -8.41
C PHE A 79 -9.93 4.45 -8.24
N GLU A 80 -10.61 3.84 -7.28
CA GLU A 80 -12.02 4.15 -6.99
C GLU A 80 -12.21 5.52 -6.33
N LEU A 81 -11.23 6.00 -5.55
CA LEU A 81 -11.32 7.26 -4.82
C LEU A 81 -11.13 8.48 -5.75
N VAL A 82 -10.24 8.38 -6.75
CA VAL A 82 -10.01 9.46 -7.72
C VAL A 82 -11.28 9.74 -8.54
N PHE A 83 -12.08 8.71 -8.80
CA PHE A 83 -13.32 8.85 -9.57
C PHE A 83 -14.57 9.11 -8.71
N ASN A 84 -14.50 8.92 -7.38
CA ASN A 84 -15.66 9.07 -6.52
C ASN A 84 -15.29 9.68 -5.16
N ASN A 85 -15.75 10.92 -4.93
CA ASN A 85 -15.62 11.60 -3.64
C ASN A 85 -16.44 10.86 -2.58
N ARG A 86 -15.80 9.95 -1.84
CA ARG A 86 -16.43 9.27 -0.70
C ARG A 86 -16.58 10.26 0.47
N THR A 87 -17.74 10.89 0.58
CA THR A 87 -18.17 11.59 1.79
C THR A 87 -18.50 10.57 2.89
N GLY A 88 -18.11 10.85 4.14
CA GLY A 88 -18.38 9.99 5.32
C GLY A 88 -17.15 9.41 6.04
N THR A 89 -17.39 8.68 7.13
CA THR A 89 -16.33 8.12 8.01
C THR A 89 -16.29 6.59 8.02
N THR A 90 -15.17 5.97 8.41
CA THR A 90 -14.98 4.51 8.38
C THR A 90 -15.97 3.69 9.22
N LYS A 91 -16.77 4.31 10.10
CA LYS A 91 -17.73 3.63 11.00
C LYS A 91 -19.19 4.03 10.79
N GLU A 92 -19.50 4.71 9.68
CA GLU A 92 -20.88 4.95 9.20
C GLU A 92 -21.38 3.82 8.30
#